data_AF-A0A1J5DQH2-F1
#
_entry.id   AF-A0A1J5DQH2-F1
#
_cell.length_a   1.000
_cell.length_b   1.000
_cell.length_c   1.000
_cell.angle_alpha   90.00
_cell.angle_beta   90.00
_cell.angle_gamma   90.00
#
_symmetry.space_group_name_H-M   'P 1'
#
loop_
_entity.id
_entity.type
_entity.pdbx_description
1 polymer ?
#
loop_
_entity_poly.entity_id
_entity_poly.type
_entity_poly.pdbx_seq_one_letter_code
_entity_poly.pdbx_strand_id
1 'polypeptide(L)'
;MFRPVPHRHLVFALPKILRPAFRHRRRLLPKLALCAWKALSAFLREDTEGNALPAAIVSIQTAGEFLNWHPHLHVLAPAGAFRMDGSFIHSPTFDPVVLRDLFQTNVQTLLLNERMISPELVERMRTWRHSGFHAYAGEEIPDIEDALRVGLYMVRGPAATSRLRPNPAQEPKVRYLARGAVPDHGEERVSSVYRDYDFLEWIARLTSHIPDRGTQLIHYYGAYSNAHRGIARRREIFIEVPPEGEPSDPPRPDSAWLAARRKSWARLIRRVYEVDPLLCRCGERMRVVGFITQAPVIRKILNHIGRRFDPLKLPGRSPPLWEDFCPDPFPDYVRVSS
;
A
#
# COMPACT_ATOMS: atom_id res chain seq x y z
N MET A 1 2.76 9.24 -12.71
CA MET A 1 3.01 10.43 -11.90
C MET A 1 1.79 10.64 -11.01
N PHE A 2 1.97 11.03 -9.75
CA PHE A 2 0.88 11.36 -8.84
C PHE A 2 0.32 12.73 -9.28
N ARG A 3 -1.00 12.87 -9.46
CA ARG A 3 -1.59 14.05 -10.11
C ARG A 3 -1.80 15.19 -9.11
N PRO A 4 -1.65 16.47 -9.51
CA PRO A 4 -1.91 17.63 -8.66
C PRO A 4 -3.42 17.91 -8.59
N VAL A 5 -4.15 16.98 -7.98
CA VAL A 5 -5.58 17.11 -7.64
C VAL A 5 -5.74 16.83 -6.16
N PRO A 6 -6.82 17.26 -5.51
CA PRO A 6 -7.04 16.91 -4.12
C PRO A 6 -7.19 15.39 -3.94
N HIS A 7 -6.76 14.85 -2.80
CA HIS A 7 -6.87 13.43 -2.45
C HIS A 7 -7.62 13.23 -1.13
N ARG A 8 -7.97 11.99 -0.86
CA ARG A 8 -8.49 11.54 0.44
C ARG A 8 -7.78 10.29 0.88
N HIS A 9 -7.58 10.19 2.19
CA HIS A 9 -7.17 8.95 2.84
C HIS A 9 -8.40 8.16 3.26
N LEU A 10 -8.57 6.95 2.74
CA LEU A 10 -9.62 6.03 3.14
C LEU A 10 -9.03 4.84 3.91
N VAL A 11 -9.82 4.27 4.82
CA VAL A 11 -9.46 3.03 5.52
C VAL A 11 -10.61 2.03 5.47
N PHE A 12 -10.36 0.84 4.96
CA PHE A 12 -11.32 -0.28 4.98
C PHE A 12 -10.84 -1.39 5.91
N ALA A 13 -11.72 -1.90 6.77
CA ALA A 13 -11.38 -2.97 7.70
C ALA A 13 -12.49 -4.01 7.87
N LEU A 14 -12.08 -5.21 8.30
CA LEU A 14 -12.93 -6.39 8.38
C LEU A 14 -13.35 -6.75 9.82
N PRO A 15 -14.54 -7.34 10.00
CA PRO A 15 -14.98 -7.89 11.28
C PRO A 15 -14.09 -9.06 11.70
N LYS A 16 -13.94 -9.25 13.02
CA LYS A 16 -13.06 -10.27 13.62
C LYS A 16 -13.31 -11.68 13.05
N ILE A 17 -14.57 -12.03 12.81
CA ILE A 17 -14.98 -13.36 12.33
C ILE A 17 -14.42 -13.71 10.93
N LEU A 18 -14.16 -12.72 10.07
CA LEU A 18 -13.68 -12.95 8.71
C LEU A 18 -12.15 -12.94 8.58
N ARG A 19 -11.44 -12.42 9.58
CA ARG A 19 -9.97 -12.28 9.56
C ARG A 19 -9.23 -13.62 9.43
N PRO A 20 -9.69 -14.74 10.04
CA PRO A 20 -9.05 -16.04 9.87
C PRO A 20 -8.96 -16.48 8.41
N ALA A 21 -9.96 -16.15 7.58
CA ALA A 21 -9.93 -16.52 6.15
C ALA A 21 -8.68 -15.96 5.45
N PHE A 22 -8.35 -14.70 5.72
CA PHE A 22 -7.17 -14.02 5.19
C PHE A 22 -5.87 -14.45 5.88
N ARG A 23 -5.94 -14.94 7.12
CA ARG A 23 -4.76 -15.50 7.82
C ARG A 23 -4.34 -16.83 7.21
N HIS A 24 -5.30 -17.72 6.97
CA HIS A 24 -5.05 -19.07 6.47
C HIS A 24 -4.87 -19.11 4.95
N ARG A 25 -5.56 -18.23 4.21
CA ARG A 25 -5.39 -18.09 2.76
C ARG A 25 -4.89 -16.69 2.41
N ARG A 26 -3.60 -16.44 2.66
CA ARG A 26 -2.94 -15.14 2.40
C ARG A 26 -3.02 -14.66 0.95
N ARG A 27 -3.20 -15.59 -0.02
CA ARG A 27 -3.49 -15.28 -1.43
C ARG A 27 -4.74 -14.41 -1.63
N LEU A 28 -5.62 -14.32 -0.62
CA LEU A 28 -6.81 -13.47 -0.64
C LEU A 28 -6.52 -12.00 -0.31
N LEU A 29 -5.35 -11.66 0.24
CA LEU A 29 -5.01 -10.28 0.60
C LEU A 29 -5.02 -9.32 -0.62
N PRO A 30 -4.46 -9.67 -1.79
CA PRO A 30 -4.64 -8.86 -3.00
C PRO A 30 -6.09 -8.77 -3.47
N LYS A 31 -6.88 -9.84 -3.29
CA LYS A 31 -8.31 -9.84 -3.63
C LYS A 31 -9.12 -8.93 -2.69
N LEU A 32 -8.69 -8.80 -1.43
CA LEU A 32 -9.26 -7.84 -0.49
C LEU A 32 -9.05 -6.39 -0.97
N ALA A 33 -7.85 -6.06 -1.44
CA ALA A 33 -7.56 -4.77 -2.06
C ALA A 33 -8.47 -4.50 -3.28
N LEU A 34 -8.70 -5.55 -4.09
CA LEU A 34 -9.65 -5.46 -5.22
C LEU A 34 -11.09 -5.20 -4.76
N CYS A 35 -11.54 -5.77 -3.63
CA CYS A 35 -12.87 -5.48 -3.08
C CYS A 35 -13.04 -4.00 -2.70
N ALA A 36 -12.02 -3.38 -2.10
CA ALA A 36 -12.04 -1.94 -1.79
C ALA A 36 -11.98 -1.09 -3.06
N TRP A 37 -11.17 -1.47 -4.04
CA TRP A 37 -11.15 -0.81 -5.34
C TRP A 37 -12.51 -0.86 -6.04
N LYS A 38 -13.16 -2.03 -6.08
CA LYS A 38 -14.50 -2.17 -6.66
C LYS A 38 -15.53 -1.29 -5.95
N ALA A 39 -15.48 -1.22 -4.62
CA ALA A 39 -16.36 -0.36 -3.84
C ALA A 39 -16.16 1.13 -4.17
N LEU A 40 -14.90 1.59 -4.11
CA LEU A 40 -14.56 2.98 -4.43
C LEU A 40 -14.88 3.34 -5.89
N SER A 41 -14.57 2.44 -6.83
CA SER A 41 -14.84 2.70 -8.25
C SER A 41 -16.33 2.73 -8.55
N ALA A 42 -17.15 1.90 -7.91
CA ALA A 42 -18.60 1.94 -8.08
C ALA A 42 -19.18 3.24 -7.50
N PHE A 43 -18.77 3.59 -6.27
CA PHE A 43 -19.16 4.84 -5.62
C PHE A 43 -18.84 6.05 -6.49
N LEU A 44 -17.58 6.20 -6.94
CA LEU A 44 -17.17 7.36 -7.73
C LEU A 44 -17.83 7.41 -9.09
N ARG A 45 -18.07 6.27 -9.76
CA ARG A 45 -18.77 6.27 -11.05
C ARG A 45 -20.22 6.71 -10.90
N GLU A 46 -20.90 6.30 -9.85
CA GLU A 46 -22.27 6.74 -9.56
C GLU A 46 -22.30 8.25 -9.29
N ASP A 47 -21.41 8.72 -8.41
CA ASP A 47 -21.34 10.12 -8.00
C ASP A 47 -20.96 11.10 -9.14
N THR A 48 -20.33 10.58 -10.19
CA THR A 48 -19.81 11.40 -11.31
C THR A 48 -20.47 11.07 -12.67
N GLU A 49 -21.69 10.55 -12.64
CA GLU A 49 -22.53 10.31 -13.84
C GLU A 49 -21.93 9.29 -14.85
N GLY A 50 -21.22 8.30 -14.35
CA GLY A 50 -20.88 7.06 -15.07
C GLY A 50 -19.65 7.11 -15.97
N ASN A 51 -19.34 8.23 -16.62
CA ASN A 51 -18.18 8.36 -17.52
C ASN A 51 -16.88 8.78 -16.82
N ALA A 52 -16.64 8.16 -15.68
CA ALA A 52 -15.48 8.44 -14.85
C ALA A 52 -14.46 7.32 -14.88
N LEU A 53 -13.21 7.74 -14.75
CA LEU A 53 -12.02 6.96 -14.54
C LEU A 53 -11.50 7.26 -13.11
N PRO A 54 -11.98 6.53 -12.10
CA PRO A 54 -11.45 6.64 -10.75
C PRO A 54 -9.97 6.25 -10.68
N ALA A 55 -9.32 6.56 -9.57
CA ALA A 55 -7.96 6.12 -9.32
C ALA A 55 -7.75 5.82 -7.84
N ALA A 56 -6.85 4.89 -7.53
CA ALA A 56 -6.52 4.57 -6.15
C ALA A 56 -5.12 3.97 -6.02
N ILE A 57 -4.47 4.25 -4.91
CA ILE A 57 -3.32 3.51 -4.39
C ILE A 57 -3.77 2.80 -3.12
N VAL A 58 -3.78 1.47 -3.13
CA VAL A 58 -4.23 0.65 -2.00
C VAL A 58 -3.01 0.00 -1.35
N SER A 59 -2.79 0.26 -0.07
CA SER A 59 -1.79 -0.41 0.76
C SER A 59 -2.46 -1.42 1.70
N ILE A 60 -1.98 -2.66 1.68
CA ILE A 60 -2.47 -3.74 2.53
C ILE A 60 -1.68 -3.77 3.82
N GLN A 61 -2.39 -3.66 4.94
CA GLN A 61 -1.84 -3.80 6.29
C GLN A 61 -2.48 -5.00 6.98
N THR A 62 -1.71 -5.73 7.80
CA THR A 62 -2.20 -6.94 8.49
C THR A 62 -2.08 -6.88 10.00
N ALA A 63 -1.33 -5.91 10.54
CA ALA A 63 -1.08 -5.76 11.96
C ALA A 63 -1.99 -4.68 12.57
N GLY A 64 -2.74 -5.06 13.60
CA GLY A 64 -3.39 -4.09 14.48
C GLY A 64 -2.38 -3.46 15.45
N GLU A 65 -2.88 -2.57 16.31
CA GLU A 65 -2.07 -1.82 17.27
C GLU A 65 -1.12 -2.71 18.10
N PHE A 66 -1.58 -3.90 18.49
CA PHE A 66 -0.88 -4.85 19.35
C PHE A 66 -0.46 -6.12 18.60
N LEU A 67 -0.15 -6.00 17.30
CA LEU A 67 0.21 -7.12 16.41
C LEU A 67 -0.85 -8.24 16.39
N ASN A 68 -2.11 -7.90 16.64
CA ASN A 68 -3.21 -8.81 16.38
C ASN A 68 -3.45 -8.87 14.87
N TRP A 69 -3.73 -10.07 14.35
CA TRP A 69 -4.09 -10.23 12.95
C TRP A 69 -5.34 -9.40 12.62
N HIS A 70 -5.13 -8.35 11.84
CA HIS A 70 -6.12 -7.36 11.47
C HIS A 70 -5.85 -6.85 10.06
N PRO A 71 -6.26 -7.62 9.03
CA PRO A 71 -6.23 -7.14 7.66
C PRO A 71 -7.10 -5.88 7.53
N HIS A 72 -6.48 -4.80 7.10
CA HIS A 72 -7.12 -3.53 6.77
C HIS A 72 -6.36 -2.89 5.61
N LEU A 73 -7.04 -1.99 4.92
CA LEU A 73 -6.54 -1.35 3.72
C LEU A 73 -6.47 0.14 3.97
N HIS A 74 -5.33 0.74 3.72
CA HIS A 74 -5.25 2.18 3.54
C HIS A 74 -5.37 2.46 2.04
N VAL A 75 -6.17 3.46 1.67
CA VAL A 75 -6.35 3.87 0.28
C VAL A 75 -6.08 5.35 0.16
N LEU A 76 -5.23 5.73 -0.79
CA LEU A 76 -5.06 7.11 -1.22
C LEU A 76 -5.70 7.25 -2.59
N ALA A 77 -6.76 8.02 -2.68
CA ALA A 77 -7.54 8.23 -3.90
C ALA A 77 -7.70 9.73 -4.15
N PRO A 78 -7.80 10.19 -5.41
CA PRO A 78 -8.28 11.53 -5.69
C PRO A 78 -9.65 11.77 -5.03
N ALA A 79 -9.95 13.00 -4.62
CA ALA A 79 -11.25 13.42 -4.11
C ALA A 79 -12.28 13.56 -5.26
N GLY A 80 -12.39 12.52 -6.09
CA GLY A 80 -13.08 12.58 -7.37
C GLY A 80 -12.54 11.56 -8.36
N ALA A 81 -12.82 11.78 -9.63
CA ALA A 81 -12.40 10.91 -10.71
C ALA A 81 -11.96 11.71 -11.94
N PHE A 82 -11.26 11.05 -12.86
CA PHE A 82 -10.86 11.67 -14.13
C PHE A 82 -11.86 11.34 -15.23
N ARG A 83 -11.97 12.18 -16.25
CA ARG A 83 -12.60 11.81 -17.52
C ARG A 83 -11.55 11.28 -18.49
N MET A 84 -12.04 10.77 -19.62
CA MET A 84 -11.20 10.23 -20.69
C MET A 84 -10.37 11.31 -21.40
N ASP A 85 -10.77 12.58 -21.33
CA ASP A 85 -10.02 13.74 -21.81
C ASP A 85 -8.98 14.25 -20.79
N GLY A 86 -8.85 13.57 -19.66
CA GLY A 86 -7.94 13.93 -18.57
C GLY A 86 -8.46 15.01 -17.60
N SER A 87 -9.64 15.59 -17.85
CA SER A 87 -10.26 16.53 -16.91
C SER A 87 -10.64 15.84 -15.60
N PHE A 88 -10.65 16.61 -14.50
CA PHE A 88 -10.98 16.11 -13.18
C PHE A 88 -12.42 16.49 -12.81
N ILE A 89 -13.19 15.51 -12.33
CA ILE A 89 -14.50 15.69 -11.71
C ILE A 89 -14.30 15.58 -10.22
N HIS A 90 -14.55 16.67 -9.50
CA HIS A 90 -14.50 16.68 -8.05
C HIS A 90 -15.74 15.99 -7.48
N SER A 91 -15.52 15.12 -6.49
CA SER A 91 -16.55 14.46 -5.70
C SER A 91 -16.40 14.96 -4.25
N PRO A 92 -17.27 15.88 -3.82
CA PRO A 92 -17.05 16.64 -2.59
C PRO A 92 -17.22 15.79 -1.32
N THR A 93 -17.98 14.69 -1.41
CA THR A 93 -18.33 13.87 -0.25
C THR A 93 -18.07 12.39 -0.54
N PHE A 94 -17.40 11.71 0.39
CA PHE A 94 -17.19 10.27 0.34
C PHE A 94 -17.98 9.65 1.48
N ASP A 95 -19.18 9.15 1.20
CA ASP A 95 -20.03 8.57 2.24
C ASP A 95 -19.42 7.25 2.77
N PRO A 96 -18.94 7.21 4.03
CA PRO A 96 -18.32 6.01 4.58
C PRO A 96 -19.32 4.88 4.79
N VAL A 97 -20.62 5.17 4.95
CA VAL A 97 -21.67 4.15 5.09
C VAL A 97 -21.85 3.42 3.75
N VAL A 98 -21.98 4.17 2.65
CA VAL A 98 -22.11 3.59 1.30
C VAL A 98 -20.85 2.81 0.90
N LEU A 99 -19.67 3.39 1.12
CA LEU A 99 -18.39 2.72 0.85
C LEU A 99 -18.23 1.44 1.67
N ARG A 100 -18.62 1.45 2.95
CA ARG A 100 -18.62 0.26 3.80
C ARG A 100 -19.53 -0.82 3.25
N ASP A 101 -20.74 -0.48 2.81
CA ASP A 101 -21.74 -1.46 2.37
C ASP A 101 -21.38 -2.09 1.02
N LEU A 102 -20.84 -1.30 0.09
CA LEU A 102 -20.24 -1.81 -1.15
C LEU A 102 -19.04 -2.72 -0.85
N PHE A 103 -18.16 -2.32 0.06
CA PHE A 103 -17.00 -3.12 0.46
C PHE A 103 -17.41 -4.43 1.13
N GLN A 104 -18.40 -4.38 2.04
CA GLN A 104 -18.96 -5.54 2.71
C GLN A 104 -19.51 -6.55 1.69
N THR A 105 -20.31 -6.08 0.74
CA THR A 105 -20.87 -6.90 -0.33
C THR A 105 -19.75 -7.58 -1.13
N ASN A 106 -18.76 -6.80 -1.60
CA ASN A 106 -17.63 -7.32 -2.37
C ASN A 106 -16.82 -8.39 -1.60
N VAL A 107 -16.60 -8.20 -0.30
CA VAL A 107 -15.86 -9.16 0.53
C VAL A 107 -16.67 -10.42 0.79
N GLN A 108 -17.97 -10.30 1.07
CA GLN A 108 -18.84 -11.46 1.29
C GLN A 108 -18.92 -12.32 0.02
N THR A 109 -19.13 -11.70 -1.14
CA THR A 109 -19.10 -12.40 -2.44
C THR A 109 -17.76 -13.10 -2.68
N LEU A 110 -16.63 -12.42 -2.44
CA LEU A 110 -15.30 -13.03 -2.56
C LEU A 110 -15.17 -14.27 -1.67
N LEU A 111 -15.55 -14.18 -0.40
CA LEU A 111 -15.36 -15.26 0.57
C LEU A 111 -16.33 -16.43 0.34
N LEU A 112 -17.55 -16.17 -0.16
CA LEU A 112 -18.48 -17.22 -0.61
C LEU A 112 -17.89 -17.98 -1.81
N ASN A 113 -17.40 -17.25 -2.83
CA ASN A 113 -16.81 -17.86 -4.02
C ASN A 113 -15.56 -18.69 -3.70
N GLU A 114 -14.76 -18.26 -2.72
CA GLU A 114 -13.59 -19.00 -2.23
C GLU A 114 -13.95 -20.10 -1.23
N ARG A 115 -15.25 -20.29 -0.92
CA ARG A 115 -15.77 -21.24 0.08
C ARG A 115 -15.12 -21.08 1.46
N MET A 116 -14.84 -19.83 1.84
CA MET A 116 -14.26 -19.46 3.14
C MET A 116 -15.32 -19.13 4.19
N ILE A 117 -16.54 -18.83 3.74
CA ILE A 117 -17.72 -18.63 4.58
C ILE A 117 -18.92 -19.32 3.92
N SER A 118 -19.97 -19.55 4.70
CA SER A 118 -21.22 -20.12 4.21
C SER A 118 -22.29 -19.04 3.98
N PRO A 119 -23.29 -19.29 3.12
CA PRO A 119 -24.43 -18.38 2.95
C PRO A 119 -25.17 -18.10 4.26
N GLU A 120 -25.29 -19.08 5.15
CA GLU A 120 -25.95 -18.94 6.45
C GLU A 120 -25.19 -17.99 7.37
N LEU A 121 -23.84 -17.98 7.29
CA LEU A 121 -23.05 -16.99 8.02
C LEU A 121 -23.32 -15.58 7.49
N VAL A 122 -23.42 -15.40 6.17
CA VAL A 122 -23.74 -14.09 5.57
C VAL A 122 -25.12 -13.62 6.03
N GLU A 123 -26.12 -14.49 6.00
CA GLU A 123 -27.48 -14.16 6.44
C GLU A 123 -27.53 -13.79 7.92
N ARG A 124 -26.83 -14.56 8.77
CA ARG A 124 -26.69 -14.23 10.19
C ARG A 124 -25.96 -12.90 10.41
N MET A 125 -24.99 -12.53 9.58
CA MET A 125 -24.32 -11.23 9.70
C MET A 125 -25.26 -10.06 9.38
N ARG A 126 -26.30 -10.26 8.58
CA ARG A 126 -27.30 -9.20 8.28
C ARG A 126 -28.14 -8.84 9.51
N THR A 127 -28.33 -9.76 10.45
CA THR A 127 -29.11 -9.51 11.67
C THR A 127 -28.30 -8.81 12.77
N TRP A 128 -26.99 -8.63 12.59
CA TRP A 128 -26.14 -8.00 13.59
C TRP A 128 -26.39 -6.50 13.64
N ARG A 129 -26.56 -5.95 14.86
CA ARG A 129 -26.64 -4.50 15.09
C ARG A 129 -25.47 -3.74 14.46
N HIS A 130 -24.29 -4.35 14.47
CA HIS A 130 -23.10 -3.84 13.80
C HIS A 130 -22.44 -4.97 13.01
N SER A 131 -22.31 -4.83 11.68
CA SER A 131 -21.68 -5.84 10.83
C SER A 131 -20.19 -6.04 11.15
N GLY A 132 -19.57 -5.05 11.81
CA GLY A 132 -18.16 -5.01 12.15
C GLY A 132 -17.24 -4.76 10.95
N PHE A 133 -17.81 -4.52 9.76
CA PHE A 133 -17.11 -3.84 8.68
C PHE A 133 -16.97 -2.36 8.98
N HIS A 134 -15.90 -1.77 8.48
CA HIS A 134 -15.61 -0.37 8.70
C HIS A 134 -15.05 0.24 7.42
N ALA A 135 -15.55 1.42 7.07
CA ALA A 135 -14.91 2.33 6.14
C ALA A 135 -14.78 3.69 6.84
N TYR A 136 -13.64 4.34 6.59
CA TYR A 136 -13.39 5.71 6.98
C TYR A 136 -13.00 6.49 5.74
N ALA A 137 -13.51 7.70 5.62
CA ALA A 137 -13.10 8.67 4.63
C ALA A 137 -12.58 9.90 5.38
N GLY A 138 -11.29 10.18 5.22
CA GLY A 138 -10.68 11.37 5.79
C GLY A 138 -11.08 12.63 5.04
N GLU A 139 -10.73 13.76 5.65
CA GLU A 139 -10.84 15.07 5.04
C GLU A 139 -10.06 15.13 3.72
N GLU A 140 -10.46 16.09 2.90
CA GLU A 140 -9.75 16.37 1.67
C GLU A 140 -8.34 16.87 1.96
N ILE A 141 -7.39 16.41 1.15
CA ILE A 141 -5.98 16.76 1.20
C ILE A 141 -5.71 17.53 -0.09
N PRO A 142 -5.72 18.88 -0.07
CA PRO A 142 -5.57 19.68 -1.28
C PRO A 142 -4.15 19.62 -1.86
N ASP A 143 -3.15 19.50 -0.98
CA ASP A 143 -1.73 19.53 -1.36
C ASP A 143 -1.20 18.12 -1.68
N ILE A 144 -0.50 18.03 -2.80
CA ILE A 144 0.24 16.84 -3.21
C ILE A 144 1.34 16.44 -2.21
N GLU A 145 2.00 17.40 -1.55
CA GLU A 145 3.05 17.11 -0.57
C GLU A 145 2.49 16.37 0.65
N ASP A 146 1.33 16.81 1.15
CA ASP A 146 0.66 16.13 2.25
C ASP A 146 0.03 14.81 1.84
N ALA A 147 -0.50 14.70 0.61
CA ALA A 147 -0.93 13.42 0.06
C ALA A 147 0.24 12.43 -0.05
N LEU A 148 1.44 12.88 -0.42
CA LEU A 148 2.65 12.07 -0.41
C LEU A 148 3.06 11.66 1.02
N ARG A 149 2.90 12.54 2.01
CA ARG A 149 3.15 12.24 3.43
C ARG A 149 2.22 11.13 3.94
N VAL A 150 0.95 11.19 3.57
CA VAL A 150 -0.01 10.09 3.82
C VAL A 150 0.44 8.81 3.10
N GLY A 151 0.87 8.92 1.84
CA GLY A 151 1.43 7.80 1.09
C GLY A 151 2.58 7.10 1.82
N LEU A 152 3.50 7.87 2.44
CA LEU A 152 4.58 7.33 3.26
C LEU A 152 4.07 6.64 4.53
N TYR A 153 3.07 7.21 5.19
CA TYR A 153 2.41 6.61 6.35
C TYR A 153 1.79 5.24 6.03
N MET A 154 1.24 5.06 4.83
CA MET A 154 0.59 3.81 4.41
C MET A 154 1.54 2.60 4.26
N VAL A 155 2.85 2.82 4.12
CA VAL A 155 3.86 1.78 3.81
C VAL A 155 4.68 1.37 5.06
N ARG A 156 4.20 1.73 6.26
CA ARG A 156 4.89 1.40 7.51
C ARG A 156 4.92 -0.12 7.78
N GLY A 157 5.97 -0.55 8.47
CA GLY A 157 6.10 -1.92 8.97
C GLY A 157 5.10 -2.24 10.09
N PRO A 158 4.89 -3.53 10.40
CA PRO A 158 3.86 -3.98 11.35
C PRO A 158 4.13 -3.54 12.80
N ALA A 159 5.39 -3.27 13.17
CA ALA A 159 5.79 -2.82 14.49
C ALA A 159 6.70 -1.59 14.39
N ALA A 160 6.59 -0.68 15.36
CA ALA A 160 7.52 0.45 15.51
C ALA A 160 8.51 0.15 16.64
N THR A 161 9.81 0.27 16.36
CA THR A 161 10.87 0.07 17.35
C THR A 161 10.76 1.06 18.51
N SER A 162 10.27 2.28 18.24
CA SER A 162 10.02 3.32 19.24
C SER A 162 9.00 2.91 20.32
N ARG A 163 8.14 1.92 20.04
CA ARG A 163 7.11 1.40 20.96
C ARG A 163 7.58 0.17 21.74
N LEU A 164 8.76 -0.35 21.45
CA LEU A 164 9.34 -1.51 22.11
C LEU A 164 10.11 -1.09 23.36
N ARG A 165 9.89 -1.78 24.49
CA ARG A 165 10.67 -1.61 25.71
C ARG A 165 11.11 -2.98 26.22
N PRO A 166 12.38 -3.13 26.67
CA PRO A 166 12.75 -4.28 27.48
C PRO A 166 11.93 -4.26 28.77
N ASN A 167 11.48 -5.42 29.26
CA ASN A 167 10.89 -5.49 30.59
C ASN A 167 12.03 -5.70 31.61
N PRO A 168 12.32 -4.72 32.49
CA PRO A 168 13.45 -4.81 33.42
C PRO A 168 13.25 -5.80 34.56
N ALA A 169 12.02 -6.31 34.80
CA ALA A 169 11.73 -7.14 35.97
C ALA A 169 11.72 -8.66 35.70
N GLN A 170 11.58 -9.09 34.44
CA GLN A 170 11.45 -10.51 34.07
C GLN A 170 11.98 -10.74 32.65
N GLU A 171 13.19 -11.26 32.50
CA GLU A 171 13.54 -12.00 31.28
C GLU A 171 12.63 -13.25 31.22
N PRO A 172 12.02 -13.61 30.07
CA PRO A 172 12.17 -13.09 28.72
C PRO A 172 10.90 -12.35 28.20
N LYS A 173 10.43 -11.31 28.89
CA LYS A 173 9.24 -10.55 28.45
C LYS A 173 9.58 -9.27 27.67
N VAL A 174 8.76 -8.98 26.68
CA VAL A 174 8.80 -7.77 25.84
C VAL A 174 7.60 -6.90 26.15
N ARG A 175 7.82 -5.63 26.46
CA ARG A 175 6.74 -4.65 26.61
C ARG A 175 6.55 -3.89 25.29
N TYR A 176 5.33 -3.92 24.76
CA TYR A 176 4.96 -3.13 23.58
C TYR A 176 3.87 -2.14 23.94
N LEU A 177 4.18 -0.87 23.73
CA LEU A 177 3.34 0.26 24.11
C LEU A 177 2.32 0.57 23.00
N ALA A 178 1.13 1.06 23.35
CA ALA A 178 0.11 1.53 22.41
C ALA A 178 0.53 2.85 21.74
N ARG A 179 -0.11 3.21 20.63
CA ARG A 179 0.10 4.56 20.07
C ARG A 179 -0.52 5.58 21.03
N GLY A 180 0.22 6.65 21.31
CA GLY A 180 -0.30 7.81 22.04
C GLY A 180 -1.02 8.77 21.10
N ALA A 181 -1.65 9.79 21.68
CA ALA A 181 -2.17 10.91 20.90
C ALA A 181 -1.01 11.62 20.20
N VAL A 182 -1.08 11.69 18.87
CA VAL A 182 -0.14 12.45 18.04
C VAL A 182 -0.77 13.83 17.84
N PRO A 183 -0.15 14.94 18.31
CA PRO A 183 -0.58 16.28 17.92
C PRO A 183 -0.41 16.45 16.41
N ASP A 184 -1.23 17.28 15.76
CA ASP A 184 -1.09 17.58 14.33
C ASP A 184 0.38 17.93 14.01
N HIS A 185 1.00 17.11 13.17
CA HIS A 185 2.40 17.19 12.72
C HIS A 185 3.50 17.00 13.79
N GLY A 186 3.21 16.37 14.93
CA GLY A 186 4.19 16.07 15.99
C GLY A 186 4.83 14.67 15.93
N GLU A 187 5.87 14.45 16.75
CA GLU A 187 6.49 13.13 16.94
C GLU A 187 5.49 12.10 17.48
N GLU A 188 5.62 10.82 17.07
CA GLU A 188 4.78 9.72 17.54
C GLU A 188 4.96 9.53 19.05
N ARG A 189 4.04 10.10 19.83
CA ARG A 189 4.00 9.88 21.27
C ARG A 189 3.55 8.46 21.56
N VAL A 190 4.07 7.90 22.64
CA VAL A 190 3.76 6.56 23.06
C VAL A 190 2.88 6.63 24.31
N SER A 191 1.80 5.84 24.32
CA SER A 191 0.83 5.82 25.43
C SER A 191 1.37 5.08 26.66
N SER A 192 0.78 5.36 27.83
CA SER A 192 0.96 4.53 29.03
C SER A 192 0.24 3.18 28.92
N VAL A 193 -0.65 3.00 27.93
CA VAL A 193 -1.27 1.70 27.65
C VAL A 193 -0.25 0.79 27.00
N TYR A 194 -0.11 -0.44 27.51
CA TYR A 194 0.87 -1.42 27.00
C TYR A 194 0.36 -2.85 27.07
N ARG A 195 1.07 -3.74 26.39
CA ARG A 195 0.97 -5.19 26.58
C ARG A 195 2.34 -5.80 26.74
N ASP A 196 2.45 -6.72 27.68
CA ASP A 196 3.63 -7.54 27.88
C ASP A 196 3.41 -8.88 27.16
N TYR A 197 4.44 -9.33 26.44
CA TYR A 197 4.46 -10.59 25.71
C TYR A 197 5.64 -11.43 26.15
N ASP A 198 5.52 -12.76 26.09
CA ASP A 198 6.71 -13.60 26.02
C ASP A 198 7.51 -13.28 24.74
N PHE A 199 8.83 -13.37 24.78
CA PHE A 199 9.69 -13.07 23.65
C PHE A 199 9.37 -13.92 22.41
N LEU A 200 9.10 -15.21 22.57
CA LEU A 200 8.72 -16.09 21.46
C LEU A 200 7.33 -15.76 20.95
N GLU A 201 6.39 -15.39 21.83
CA GLU A 201 5.07 -14.91 21.41
C GLU A 201 5.19 -13.63 20.58
N TRP A 202 6.04 -12.69 21.00
CA TRP A 202 6.29 -11.44 20.29
C TRP A 202 6.85 -11.69 18.89
N ILE A 203 7.88 -12.54 18.78
CA ILE A 203 8.44 -12.95 17.48
C ILE A 203 7.38 -13.63 16.62
N ALA A 204 6.60 -14.57 17.18
CA ALA A 204 5.56 -15.28 16.44
C ALA A 204 4.48 -14.32 15.90
N ARG A 205 4.08 -13.32 16.69
CA ARG A 205 3.14 -12.27 16.25
C ARG A 205 3.74 -11.40 15.16
N LEU A 206 4.96 -10.90 15.34
CA LEU A 206 5.63 -10.05 14.36
C LEU A 206 5.82 -10.77 13.02
N THR A 207 6.36 -11.98 13.07
CA THR A 207 6.63 -12.79 11.87
C THR A 207 5.35 -13.25 11.17
N SER A 208 4.23 -13.35 11.89
CA SER A 208 2.90 -13.58 11.29
C SER A 208 2.46 -12.47 10.34
N HIS A 209 3.10 -11.29 10.33
CA HIS A 209 2.79 -10.18 9.43
C HIS A 209 3.74 -10.06 8.23
N ILE A 210 4.79 -10.88 8.17
CA ILE A 210 5.69 -10.91 7.02
C ILE A 210 4.90 -11.47 5.83
N PRO A 211 4.77 -10.72 4.72
CA PRO A 211 4.01 -11.17 3.56
C PRO A 211 4.70 -12.38 2.90
N ASP A 212 3.90 -13.23 2.27
CA ASP A 212 4.44 -14.32 1.47
C ASP A 212 5.28 -13.75 0.33
N ARG A 213 6.28 -14.53 -0.09
CA ARG A 213 7.22 -14.10 -1.11
C ARG A 213 6.51 -13.73 -2.41
N GLY A 214 6.82 -12.55 -2.94
CA GLY A 214 6.26 -12.04 -4.20
C GLY A 214 4.88 -11.39 -4.04
N THR A 215 4.29 -11.41 -2.85
CA THR A 215 3.05 -10.68 -2.56
C THR A 215 3.32 -9.18 -2.67
N GLN A 216 2.57 -8.51 -3.56
CA GLN A 216 2.53 -7.06 -3.62
C GLN A 216 1.63 -6.56 -2.49
N LEU A 217 2.11 -5.60 -1.71
CA LEU A 217 1.31 -4.96 -0.66
C LEU A 217 0.74 -3.61 -1.09
N ILE A 218 1.22 -3.07 -2.21
CA ILE A 218 0.76 -1.81 -2.78
C ILE A 218 0.19 -2.08 -4.17
N HIS A 219 -1.05 -1.67 -4.38
CA HIS A 219 -1.76 -1.85 -5.64
C HIS A 219 -2.19 -0.51 -6.20
N TYR A 220 -1.93 -0.29 -7.50
CA TYR A 220 -2.33 0.91 -8.22
C TYR A 220 -3.48 0.57 -9.15
N TYR A 221 -4.58 1.29 -9.02
CA TYR A 221 -5.81 1.06 -9.77
C TYR A 221 -6.25 2.29 -10.58
N GLY A 222 -7.05 2.03 -11.61
CA GLY A 222 -7.65 3.06 -12.46
C GLY A 222 -6.59 3.94 -13.13
N ALA A 223 -6.78 5.26 -13.09
CA ALA A 223 -5.86 6.21 -13.72
C ALA A 223 -4.42 6.14 -13.17
N TYR A 224 -4.23 5.61 -11.96
CA TYR A 224 -2.89 5.42 -11.36
C TYR A 224 -2.23 4.09 -11.71
N SER A 225 -2.96 3.16 -12.32
CA SER A 225 -2.41 1.87 -12.76
C SER A 225 -1.29 2.04 -13.79
N ASN A 226 -0.32 1.13 -13.80
CA ASN A 226 0.82 1.20 -14.73
C ASN A 226 0.38 1.10 -16.20
N ALA A 227 -0.60 0.23 -16.48
CA ALA A 227 -1.14 0.05 -17.83
C ALA A 227 -1.78 1.34 -18.34
N HIS A 228 -2.66 1.96 -17.54
CA HIS A 228 -3.29 3.22 -17.91
C HIS A 228 -2.28 4.35 -18.06
N ARG A 229 -1.30 4.46 -17.15
CA ARG A 229 -0.21 5.44 -17.28
C ARG A 229 0.60 5.26 -18.57
N GLY A 230 0.80 4.01 -19.00
CA GLY A 230 1.46 3.71 -20.27
C GLY A 230 0.63 4.12 -21.49
N ILE A 231 -0.69 3.90 -21.46
CA ILE A 231 -1.62 4.31 -22.53
C ILE A 231 -1.74 5.83 -22.60
N ALA A 232 -1.98 6.48 -21.46
CA ALA A 232 -2.05 7.93 -21.30
C ALA A 232 -0.83 8.63 -21.90
N ARG A 233 0.37 8.13 -21.58
CA ARG A 233 1.64 8.66 -22.10
C ARG A 233 1.74 8.54 -23.62
N ARG A 234 1.26 7.45 -24.21
CA ARG A 234 1.31 7.24 -25.67
C ARG A 234 0.31 8.10 -26.44
N ARG A 235 -0.78 8.53 -25.81
CA ARG A 235 -1.86 9.26 -26.48
C ARG A 235 -1.87 10.77 -26.18
N GLU A 236 -0.95 11.26 -25.35
CA GLU A 236 -0.90 12.67 -24.89
C GLU A 236 -2.22 13.19 -24.26
N ILE A 237 -3.17 12.28 -23.99
CA ILE A 237 -4.52 12.57 -23.51
C ILE A 237 -4.51 13.33 -22.19
N PHE A 238 -3.51 13.07 -21.37
CA PHE A 238 -3.26 13.86 -20.20
C PHE A 238 -2.12 14.79 -20.53
N ILE A 239 -2.36 16.09 -20.44
CA ILE A 239 -1.30 17.08 -20.36
C ILE A 239 -0.50 16.73 -19.09
N GLU A 240 0.59 15.96 -19.25
CA GLU A 240 1.68 16.02 -18.29
C GLU A 240 2.13 17.48 -18.39
N VAL A 241 1.77 18.34 -17.43
CA VAL A 241 2.57 19.54 -17.18
C VAL A 241 3.94 18.96 -16.85
N PRO A 242 4.90 19.03 -17.79
CA PRO A 242 6.21 18.49 -17.51
C PRO A 242 6.68 19.30 -16.31
N PRO A 243 7.10 18.68 -15.19
CA PRO A 243 7.83 19.44 -14.19
C PRO A 243 8.94 20.16 -14.96
N GLU A 244 8.97 21.50 -14.88
CA GLU A 244 9.79 22.36 -15.73
C GLU A 244 11.13 21.69 -16.07
N GLY A 245 11.36 21.41 -17.36
CA GLY A 245 12.59 20.78 -17.85
C GLY A 245 12.55 19.26 -18.06
N GLU A 246 11.41 18.64 -18.38
CA GLU A 246 11.38 17.25 -18.88
C GLU A 246 11.64 17.18 -20.40
N PRO A 247 12.72 16.53 -20.87
CA PRO A 247 12.99 16.39 -22.31
C PRO A 247 12.07 15.33 -22.93
N SER A 248 11.62 15.59 -24.15
CA SER A 248 10.70 14.76 -24.95
C SER A 248 11.30 13.43 -25.42
N ASP A 249 12.63 13.27 -25.37
CA ASP A 249 13.34 12.04 -25.74
C ASP A 249 13.76 11.21 -24.53
N PRO A 250 13.86 9.86 -24.64
CA PRO A 250 14.48 9.05 -23.60
C PRO A 250 15.87 9.61 -23.30
N PRO A 251 16.11 10.08 -22.07
CA PRO A 251 17.33 10.80 -21.76
C PRO A 251 18.52 9.86 -21.93
N ARG A 252 19.56 10.32 -22.64
CA ARG A 252 20.83 9.58 -22.74
C ARG A 252 21.33 9.24 -21.32
N PRO A 253 21.96 8.07 -21.11
CA PRO A 253 22.32 7.58 -19.77
C PRO A 253 23.10 8.58 -18.91
N ASP A 254 23.84 9.48 -19.55
CA ASP A 254 24.71 10.54 -19.04
C ASP A 254 24.04 11.94 -18.96
N SER A 255 22.77 12.08 -19.32
CA SER A 255 22.07 13.37 -19.32
C SER A 255 22.03 14.01 -17.92
N ALA A 256 22.19 15.34 -17.88
CA ALA A 256 22.05 16.14 -16.66
C ALA A 256 20.67 15.93 -15.99
N TRP A 257 19.64 15.64 -16.79
CA TRP A 257 18.30 15.30 -16.32
C TRP A 257 18.25 13.98 -15.54
N LEU A 258 18.88 12.91 -16.06
CA LEU A 258 19.03 11.65 -15.32
C LEU A 258 19.95 11.82 -14.12
N ALA A 259 21.03 12.61 -14.23
CA ALA A 259 21.93 12.88 -13.12
C ALA A 259 21.22 13.58 -11.94
N ALA A 260 20.35 14.56 -12.23
CA ALA A 260 19.53 15.24 -11.22
C ALA A 260 18.44 14.34 -10.61
N ARG A 261 17.90 13.40 -11.38
CA ARG A 261 16.86 12.44 -10.94
C ARG A 261 17.39 11.11 -10.42
N ARG A 262 18.68 10.80 -10.59
CA ARG A 262 19.46 9.82 -9.81
C ARG A 262 19.55 10.34 -8.38
N LYS A 263 18.42 10.44 -7.71
CA LYS A 263 18.36 10.59 -6.26
C LYS A 263 19.17 9.42 -5.74
N SER A 264 20.30 9.72 -5.08
CA SER A 264 21.12 8.68 -4.49
C SER A 264 20.19 7.77 -3.69
N TRP A 265 20.40 6.46 -3.75
CA TRP A 265 19.66 5.51 -2.92
C TRP A 265 19.53 6.02 -1.48
N ALA A 266 20.58 6.67 -0.97
CA ALA A 266 20.61 7.34 0.32
C ALA A 266 19.54 8.43 0.50
N ARG A 267 19.33 9.30 -0.48
CA ARG A 267 18.28 10.33 -0.46
C ARG A 267 16.88 9.73 -0.54
N LEU A 268 16.69 8.61 -1.24
CA LEU A 268 15.41 7.90 -1.26
C LEU A 268 15.12 7.24 0.10
N ILE A 269 16.10 6.57 0.69
CA ILE A 269 15.97 6.02 2.05
C ILE A 269 15.70 7.13 3.05
N ARG A 270 16.43 8.24 3.01
CA ARG A 270 16.20 9.40 3.87
C ARG A 270 14.81 10.02 3.67
N ARG A 271 14.31 10.08 2.45
CA ARG A 271 12.95 10.59 2.18
C ARG A 271 11.86 9.64 2.70
N VAL A 272 12.06 8.33 2.58
CA VAL A 272 11.02 7.34 2.91
C VAL A 272 11.03 6.97 4.39
N TYR A 273 12.22 6.80 4.96
CA TYR A 273 12.42 6.32 6.33
C TYR A 273 12.90 7.42 7.28
N GLU A 274 13.07 8.65 6.79
CA GLU A 274 13.56 9.80 7.58
C GLU A 274 14.95 9.58 8.23
N VAL A 275 15.66 8.52 7.81
CA VAL A 275 17.00 8.15 8.28
C VAL A 275 18.01 8.39 7.15
N ASP A 276 19.10 9.09 7.43
CA ASP A 276 20.23 9.21 6.49
C ASP A 276 21.10 7.94 6.56
N PRO A 277 21.08 7.05 5.55
CA PRO A 277 21.85 5.81 5.62
C PRO A 277 23.34 6.01 5.39
N LEU A 278 23.78 7.25 5.10
CA LEU A 278 25.20 7.61 5.03
C LEU A 278 25.70 8.23 6.33
N LEU A 279 24.89 8.27 7.39
CA LEU A 279 25.37 8.66 8.71
C LEU A 279 25.75 7.40 9.50
N CYS A 280 27.03 7.29 9.87
CA CYS A 280 27.47 6.25 10.77
C CYS A 280 26.95 6.51 12.19
N ARG A 281 26.86 5.47 13.02
CA ARG A 281 26.50 5.61 14.45
C ARG A 281 27.48 6.48 15.23
N CYS A 282 28.70 6.65 14.75
CA CYS A 282 29.68 7.57 15.34
C CYS A 282 29.50 9.04 14.91
N GLY A 283 28.49 9.37 14.09
CA GLY A 283 28.25 10.72 13.59
C GLY A 283 28.99 11.06 12.29
N GLU A 284 29.98 10.26 11.90
CA GLU A 284 30.75 10.47 10.67
C GLU A 284 30.00 10.03 9.41
N ARG A 285 30.33 10.70 8.29
CA ARG A 285 29.67 10.47 7.01
C ARG A 285 30.31 9.31 6.24
N MET A 286 29.52 8.29 5.95
CA MET A 286 29.93 7.13 5.15
C MET A 286 29.89 7.45 3.65
N ARG A 287 30.82 6.85 2.89
CA ARG A 287 30.87 6.93 1.42
C ARG A 287 30.68 5.54 0.82
N VAL A 288 29.85 5.44 -0.23
CA VAL A 288 29.72 4.21 -1.02
C VAL A 288 31.00 4.04 -1.83
N VAL A 289 31.78 3.00 -1.52
CA VAL A 289 33.03 2.67 -2.22
C VAL A 289 32.81 1.78 -3.45
N GLY A 290 31.67 1.09 -3.52
CA GLY A 290 31.32 0.27 -4.68
C GLY A 290 30.06 -0.56 -4.44
N PHE A 291 29.52 -1.12 -5.53
CA PHE A 291 28.41 -2.07 -5.49
C PHE A 291 28.94 -3.46 -5.85
N ILE A 292 28.63 -4.45 -5.00
CA ILE A 292 29.00 -5.85 -5.26
C ILE A 292 27.75 -6.55 -5.78
N THR A 293 27.72 -6.83 -7.08
CA THR A 293 26.57 -7.44 -7.77
C THR A 293 26.78 -8.92 -8.09
N GLN A 294 28.02 -9.39 -8.02
CA GLN A 294 28.38 -10.77 -8.38
C GLN A 294 27.96 -11.75 -7.28
N ALA A 295 26.96 -12.57 -7.57
CA ALA A 295 26.42 -13.56 -6.62
C ALA A 295 27.48 -14.48 -5.95
N PRO A 296 28.55 -14.95 -6.63
CA PRO A 296 29.62 -15.71 -5.99
C PRO A 296 30.39 -14.91 -4.92
N VAL A 297 30.70 -13.65 -5.21
CA VAL A 297 31.41 -12.75 -4.28
C VAL A 297 30.53 -12.42 -3.08
N ILE A 298 29.25 -12.09 -3.33
CA ILE A 298 28.26 -11.86 -2.28
C ILE A 298 28.19 -13.08 -1.34
N ARG A 299 28.09 -14.31 -1.89
CA ARG A 299 28.08 -15.54 -1.10
C ARG A 299 29.35 -15.71 -0.26
N LYS A 300 30.53 -15.47 -0.84
CA LYS A 300 31.81 -15.58 -0.11
C LYS A 300 31.85 -14.62 1.09
N ILE A 301 31.44 -13.36 0.89
CA ILE A 301 31.39 -12.34 1.95
C ILE A 301 30.38 -12.74 3.03
N LEU A 302 29.16 -13.11 2.63
CA LEU A 302 28.09 -13.46 3.56
C LEU A 302 28.44 -14.71 4.39
N ASN A 303 29.05 -15.72 3.77
CA ASN A 303 29.57 -16.89 4.48
C ASN A 303 30.67 -16.52 5.48
N HIS A 304 31.61 -15.65 5.10
CA HIS A 304 32.68 -15.20 5.99
C HIS A 304 32.16 -14.48 7.25
N ILE A 305 31.07 -13.71 7.13
CA ILE A 305 30.43 -13.02 8.27
C ILE A 305 29.30 -13.84 8.95
N GLY A 306 29.18 -15.13 8.63
CA GLY A 306 28.19 -16.04 9.26
C GLY A 306 26.73 -15.78 8.88
N ARG A 307 26.47 -15.09 7.76
CA ARG A 307 25.12 -14.81 7.24
C ARG A 307 24.81 -15.76 6.08
N ARG A 308 23.84 -16.66 6.20
CA ARG A 308 23.40 -17.51 5.08
C ARG A 308 22.60 -16.70 4.05
N PHE A 309 22.92 -16.86 2.77
CA PHE A 309 22.14 -16.34 1.64
C PHE A 309 21.77 -17.48 0.71
N ASP A 310 20.49 -17.84 0.69
CA ASP A 310 19.95 -18.83 -0.23
C ASP A 310 19.07 -18.10 -1.27
N PRO A 311 19.62 -17.76 -2.47
CA PRO A 311 18.84 -17.07 -3.49
C PRO A 311 17.85 -18.08 -4.08
N LEU A 312 16.65 -18.11 -3.54
CA LEU A 312 15.55 -18.83 -4.15
C LEU A 312 15.34 -18.30 -5.59
N LYS A 313 15.61 -19.10 -6.61
CA LYS A 313 15.20 -18.79 -8.00
C LYS A 313 13.66 -18.67 -8.02
N LEU A 314 13.12 -17.49 -8.35
CA LEU A 314 11.71 -17.40 -8.76
C LEU A 314 11.67 -17.49 -10.27
N PRO A 315 10.79 -18.33 -10.86
CA PRO A 315 10.37 -18.08 -12.22
C PRO A 315 9.73 -16.69 -12.25
N GLY A 316 10.15 -15.85 -13.20
CA GLY A 316 9.49 -14.57 -13.43
C GLY A 316 8.00 -14.83 -13.66
N ARG A 317 7.13 -14.30 -12.80
CA ARG A 317 5.69 -14.37 -13.07
C ARG A 317 5.39 -13.38 -14.18
N SER A 318 4.80 -13.88 -15.26
CA SER A 318 4.20 -13.04 -16.29
C SER A 318 3.21 -12.06 -15.64
N PRO A 319 3.03 -10.85 -16.23
CA PRO A 319 1.98 -9.94 -15.79
C PRO A 319 0.63 -10.68 -15.71
N PRO A 320 -0.23 -10.36 -14.73
CA PRO A 320 -1.57 -10.94 -14.65
C PRO A 320 -2.32 -10.77 -15.98
N LEU A 321 -3.03 -11.81 -16.39
CA LEU A 321 -3.80 -11.82 -17.62
C LEU A 321 -4.96 -10.82 -17.52
N TRP A 322 -5.26 -10.20 -18.65
CA TRP A 322 -6.15 -9.04 -18.75
C TRP A 322 -7.59 -9.32 -18.28
N GLU A 323 -8.03 -10.58 -18.34
CA GLU A 323 -9.37 -11.03 -17.99
C GLU A 323 -9.73 -10.84 -16.49
N ASP A 324 -8.73 -10.61 -15.63
CA ASP A 324 -8.92 -10.34 -14.20
C ASP A 324 -9.19 -8.85 -13.88
N PHE A 325 -9.09 -7.95 -14.87
CA PHE A 325 -9.35 -6.51 -14.71
C PHE A 325 -10.74 -6.15 -15.25
N CYS A 326 -11.38 -5.17 -14.60
CA CYS A 326 -12.62 -4.52 -15.03
C CYS A 326 -12.60 -4.26 -16.56
N PRO A 327 -13.72 -4.41 -17.30
CA PRO A 327 -13.76 -4.25 -18.75
C PRO A 327 -13.03 -2.98 -19.20
N ASP A 328 -12.27 -3.12 -20.28
CA ASP A 328 -11.41 -2.08 -20.85
C ASP A 328 -12.27 -0.82 -21.06
N PRO A 329 -11.91 0.33 -20.47
CA PRO A 329 -12.54 1.59 -20.85
C PRO A 329 -12.20 1.99 -22.30
N PHE A 330 -11.36 1.23 -23.03
CA PHE A 330 -10.99 1.48 -24.43
C PHE A 330 -11.23 0.24 -25.32
N PRO A 331 -12.49 -0.02 -25.75
CA PRO A 331 -12.85 -1.20 -26.54
C PRO A 331 -12.20 -1.27 -27.94
N ASP A 332 -11.66 -0.19 -28.47
CA ASP A 332 -11.20 -0.10 -29.87
C ASP A 332 -9.74 -0.56 -30.12
N TYR A 333 -9.13 -1.29 -29.20
CA TYR A 333 -7.74 -1.73 -29.38
C TYR A 333 -7.64 -3.03 -30.20
N VAL A 334 -7.56 -2.90 -31.53
CA VAL A 334 -7.05 -3.98 -32.40
C VAL A 334 -5.53 -4.06 -32.23
N ARG A 335 -5.04 -5.17 -31.67
CA ARG A 335 -3.60 -5.48 -31.64
C ARG A 335 -3.11 -5.69 -33.07
N VAL A 336 -2.34 -4.75 -33.60
CA VAL A 336 -1.41 -5.07 -34.70
C VAL A 336 -0.23 -5.80 -34.05
N SER A 337 -0.16 -7.11 -34.26
CA SER A 337 0.98 -7.93 -33.88
C SER A 337 2.16 -7.60 -34.79
N SER A 338 3.26 -7.14 -34.22
CA SER A 338 4.59 -7.15 -34.84
C SER A 338 5.63 -7.45 -33.79
#